data_AF-A0A838GQZ9-F1
#
_entry.id   AF-A0A838GQZ9-F1
#
_cell.length_a   1.000
_cell.length_b   1.000
_cell.length_c   1.000
_cell.angle_alpha   90.00
_cell.angle_beta   90.00
_cell.angle_gamma   90.00
#
_symmetry.space_group_name_H-M   'P 1'
#
loop_
_entity.id
_entity.type
_entity.pdbx_description
1 polymer ?
#
loop_
_entity_poly.entity_id
_entity_poly.type
_entity_poly.pdbx_seq_one_letter_code
_entity_poly.pdbx_strand_id
1 'polypeptide(L)'
;MTAIRDEAADTDGRETSRARGPLARLDARLLAPGSAHRLACVRTVLAIALAVRIGIGAWTDLAGRPDAVFAPVLIVSWLPGVPPAGVLVAVQVVGMVGALLAATGTRPRATFAIAWIALLFLGALHGSAGKIMHNEVLLLLACAPVLLAASSARIGDRRTSIAYGWIPRASLAVVGSVYFLAGLQKVIHSGPIWFLGDNMSWVLYQGADAGSLPAAARWIAGAPILPNLFALGAIGLELLAPVILYLRRTRPLYVLAALGMHGSITILLGLDYTAWVLVVAAVALPWDRVPRRSGTRIGSMEPAAPQP
;
A
#
# COMPACT_ATOMS: atom_id res chain seq x y z
N MET A 1 21.66 -66.47 17.06
CA MET A 1 22.33 -65.19 17.39
C MET A 1 22.74 -64.55 16.07
N THR A 2 21.80 -64.17 15.22
CA THR A 2 20.88 -63.02 15.34
C THR A 2 21.64 -61.69 15.18
N ALA A 3 21.68 -61.24 13.93
CA ALA A 3 21.42 -59.89 13.42
C ALA A 3 22.21 -58.67 13.93
N ILE A 4 22.23 -57.68 13.04
CA ILE A 4 22.49 -56.23 13.23
C ILE A 4 23.96 -55.82 13.09
N ARG A 5 24.43 -55.77 11.84
CA ARG A 5 25.48 -54.85 11.37
C ARG A 5 25.43 -54.80 9.84
N ASP A 6 24.53 -53.98 9.31
CA ASP A 6 24.57 -53.42 7.95
C ASP A 6 23.32 -52.54 7.81
N GLU A 7 23.51 -51.22 7.93
CA GLU A 7 22.64 -50.13 7.44
C GLU A 7 22.98 -48.83 8.17
N ALA A 8 24.14 -48.25 7.85
CA ALA A 8 24.46 -46.89 8.28
C ALA A 8 25.41 -46.22 7.27
N ALA A 9 25.06 -46.26 5.98
CA ALA A 9 25.81 -45.55 4.95
C ALA A 9 25.00 -45.40 3.64
N ASP A 10 23.75 -44.94 3.67
CA ASP A 10 23.11 -44.40 2.45
C ASP A 10 21.89 -43.49 2.74
N THR A 11 22.09 -42.43 3.53
CA THR A 11 21.03 -41.40 3.72
C THR A 11 21.49 -39.98 3.43
N ASP A 12 22.71 -39.77 2.94
CA ASP A 12 23.27 -38.43 2.71
C ASP A 12 23.12 -37.92 1.25
N GLY A 13 22.48 -38.70 0.37
CA GLY A 13 22.40 -38.40 -1.06
C GLY A 13 21.08 -37.81 -1.58
N ARG A 14 20.00 -37.79 -0.79
CA ARG A 14 18.63 -37.57 -1.31
C ARG A 14 17.91 -36.27 -0.91
N GLU A 15 18.55 -35.37 -0.15
CA GLU A 15 17.87 -34.13 0.30
C GLU A 15 18.10 -32.87 -0.57
N THR A 16 18.93 -32.92 -1.61
CA THR A 16 19.28 -31.71 -2.40
C THR A 16 18.59 -31.58 -3.76
N SER A 17 17.49 -32.29 -4.00
CA SER A 17 16.56 -31.96 -5.09
C SER A 17 15.51 -30.94 -4.64
N ARG A 18 15.95 -29.86 -3.96
CA ARG A 18 15.06 -28.78 -3.52
C ARG A 18 14.61 -27.94 -4.72
N ALA A 19 13.46 -28.35 -5.25
CA ALA A 19 12.44 -27.53 -5.91
C ALA A 19 12.94 -26.57 -7.02
N ARG A 20 13.08 -27.10 -8.24
CA ARG A 20 13.48 -26.35 -9.44
C ARG A 20 12.33 -25.62 -10.16
N GLY A 21 11.13 -25.57 -9.57
CA GLY A 21 9.95 -24.94 -10.17
C GLY A 21 9.90 -23.41 -9.99
N PRO A 22 9.16 -22.68 -10.86
CA PRO A 22 8.97 -21.24 -10.73
C PRO A 22 8.29 -20.84 -9.40
N LEU A 23 7.37 -21.66 -8.89
CA LEU A 23 6.70 -21.45 -7.60
C LEU A 23 7.69 -21.53 -6.42
N ALA A 24 8.62 -22.48 -6.44
CA ALA A 24 9.63 -22.61 -5.40
C ALA A 24 10.61 -21.43 -5.37
N ARG A 25 10.95 -20.89 -6.56
CA ARG A 25 11.74 -19.66 -6.67
C ARG A 25 10.99 -18.44 -6.13
N LEU A 26 9.68 -18.37 -6.37
CA LEU A 26 8.84 -17.30 -5.84
C LEU A 26 8.76 -17.37 -4.31
N ASP A 27 8.50 -18.56 -3.77
CA ASP A 27 8.44 -18.82 -2.33
C ASP A 27 9.77 -18.49 -1.63
N ALA A 28 10.88 -19.02 -2.15
CA ALA A 28 12.22 -18.71 -1.63
C ALA A 28 12.53 -17.21 -1.66
N ARG A 29 12.07 -16.47 -2.68
CA ARG A 29 12.23 -15.01 -2.75
C ARG A 29 11.33 -14.26 -1.77
N LEU A 30 10.09 -14.71 -1.60
CA LEU A 30 9.15 -14.12 -0.66
C LEU A 30 9.68 -14.26 0.77
N LEU A 31 10.20 -15.45 1.11
CA LEU A 31 10.72 -15.81 2.43
C LEU A 31 12.21 -15.47 2.64
N ALA A 32 12.91 -14.93 1.64
CA ALA A 32 14.31 -14.54 1.80
C ALA A 32 14.48 -13.54 2.97
N PRO A 33 15.53 -13.62 3.80
CA PRO A 33 15.77 -12.64 4.86
C PRO A 33 15.75 -11.20 4.33
N GLY A 34 15.17 -10.28 5.10
CA GLY A 34 15.13 -8.85 4.79
C GLY A 34 15.56 -8.00 5.98
N SER A 35 15.84 -6.72 5.74
CA SER A 35 16.32 -5.79 6.77
C SER A 35 15.18 -5.26 7.64
N ALA A 36 15.40 -5.19 8.96
CA ALA A 36 14.49 -4.53 9.88
C ALA A 36 14.31 -3.04 9.52
N HIS A 37 15.39 -2.36 9.12
CA HIS A 37 15.33 -0.98 8.64
C HIS A 37 14.31 -0.78 7.50
N ARG A 38 14.32 -1.63 6.46
CA ARG A 38 13.37 -1.49 5.34
C ARG A 38 11.93 -1.63 5.79
N LEU A 39 11.63 -2.61 6.64
CA LEU A 39 10.29 -2.77 7.18
C LEU A 39 9.87 -1.55 8.00
N ALA A 40 10.76 -1.02 8.84
CA ALA A 40 10.48 0.18 9.60
C ALA A 40 10.18 1.39 8.70
N CYS A 41 10.94 1.59 7.63
CA CYS A 41 10.67 2.65 6.63
C CYS A 41 9.31 2.46 5.96
N VAL A 42 9.01 1.25 5.46
CA VAL A 42 7.73 0.92 4.81
C VAL A 42 6.56 1.20 5.77
N ARG A 43 6.63 0.68 7.01
CA ARG A 43 5.60 0.91 8.03
C ARG A 43 5.44 2.40 8.34
N THR A 44 6.54 3.14 8.43
CA THR A 44 6.50 4.58 8.72
C THR A 44 5.79 5.35 7.61
N VAL A 45 6.12 5.10 6.35
CA VAL A 45 5.48 5.78 5.22
C VAL A 45 3.99 5.38 5.11
N LEU A 46 3.65 4.12 5.33
CA LEU A 46 2.24 3.69 5.40
C LEU A 46 1.49 4.34 6.57
N ALA A 47 2.14 4.50 7.73
CA ALA A 47 1.56 5.19 8.87
C ALA A 47 1.33 6.69 8.57
N ILE A 48 2.26 7.33 7.87
CA ILE A 48 2.09 8.71 7.39
C ILE A 48 0.92 8.78 6.39
N ALA A 49 0.82 7.82 5.46
CA ALA A 49 -0.31 7.77 4.53
C ALA A 49 -1.65 7.61 5.26
N LEU A 50 -1.73 6.74 6.28
CA LEU A 50 -2.90 6.64 7.16
C LEU A 50 -3.21 7.99 7.83
N ALA A 51 -2.21 8.65 8.41
CA ALA A 51 -2.38 9.93 9.09
C ALA A 51 -2.94 11.01 8.14
N VAL A 52 -2.37 11.12 6.94
CA VAL A 52 -2.82 12.06 5.90
C VAL A 52 -4.27 11.77 5.51
N ARG A 53 -4.60 10.51 5.18
CA ARG A 53 -5.94 10.14 4.72
C ARG A 53 -7.01 10.34 5.79
N ILE A 54 -6.71 9.97 7.03
CA ILE A 54 -7.61 10.22 8.15
C ILE A 54 -7.74 11.73 8.38
N GLY A 55 -6.63 12.48 8.34
CA GLY A 55 -6.62 13.92 8.62
C GLY A 55 -7.38 14.77 7.61
N ILE A 56 -7.21 14.51 6.31
CA ILE A 56 -7.82 15.35 5.25
C ILE A 56 -9.24 14.92 4.85
N GLY A 57 -9.70 13.75 5.29
CA GLY A 57 -11.04 13.29 4.96
C GLY A 57 -12.11 14.14 5.62
N ALA A 58 -13.10 14.57 4.82
CA ALA A 58 -14.28 15.28 5.30
C ALA A 58 -15.31 14.31 5.91
N TRP A 59 -14.91 13.58 6.95
CA TRP A 59 -15.73 12.50 7.51
C TRP A 59 -17.01 13.00 8.17
N THR A 60 -16.97 14.21 8.73
CA THR A 60 -18.12 14.83 9.42
C THR A 60 -19.30 15.11 8.50
N ASP A 61 -19.06 15.24 7.20
CA ASP A 61 -20.11 15.45 6.19
C ASP A 61 -21.09 14.26 6.13
N LEU A 62 -20.68 13.10 6.63
CA LEU A 62 -21.55 11.93 6.76
C LEU A 62 -22.68 12.16 7.77
N ALA A 63 -22.41 12.87 8.87
CA ALA A 63 -23.38 13.03 9.95
C ALA A 63 -24.61 13.86 9.55
N GLY A 64 -24.53 14.64 8.47
CA GLY A 64 -25.65 15.39 7.91
C GLY A 64 -26.44 14.63 6.85
N ARG A 65 -26.08 13.38 6.52
CA ARG A 65 -26.75 12.62 5.48
C ARG A 65 -28.06 12.01 6.00
N PRO A 66 -29.13 11.99 5.18
CA PRO A 66 -30.37 11.32 5.55
C PRO A 66 -30.15 9.84 5.83
N ASP A 67 -30.76 9.30 6.88
CA ASP A 67 -30.66 7.86 7.20
C ASP A 67 -31.18 6.97 6.07
N ALA A 68 -32.12 7.46 5.25
CA ALA A 68 -32.67 6.74 4.11
C ALA A 68 -31.63 6.37 3.04
N VAL A 69 -30.48 7.05 2.98
CA VAL A 69 -29.39 6.72 2.04
C VAL A 69 -28.25 5.94 2.69
N PHE A 70 -28.39 5.57 3.97
CA PHE A 70 -27.41 4.74 4.67
C PHE A 70 -27.73 3.26 4.46
N ALA A 71 -26.91 2.60 3.64
CA ALA A 71 -26.95 1.17 3.39
C ALA A 71 -25.67 0.54 3.94
N PRO A 72 -25.67 0.05 5.19
CA PRO A 72 -24.44 -0.31 5.88
C PRO A 72 -23.76 -1.54 5.25
N VAL A 73 -22.47 -1.39 4.93
CA VAL A 73 -21.63 -2.51 4.49
C VAL A 73 -21.27 -3.42 5.66
N LEU A 74 -20.85 -4.66 5.39
CA LEU A 74 -20.61 -5.72 6.39
C LEU A 74 -19.90 -5.24 7.68
N ILE A 75 -18.84 -4.45 7.56
CA ILE A 75 -18.01 -3.97 8.69
C ILE A 75 -18.79 -3.09 9.68
N VAL A 76 -19.79 -2.36 9.20
CA VAL A 76 -20.63 -1.42 9.96
C VAL A 76 -22.11 -1.79 9.93
N SER A 77 -22.44 -3.02 9.49
CA SER A 77 -23.80 -3.57 9.37
C SER A 77 -24.60 -3.57 10.67
N TRP A 78 -23.91 -3.51 11.80
CA TRP A 78 -24.47 -3.46 13.15
C TRP A 78 -24.88 -2.05 13.58
N LEU A 79 -24.54 -1.00 12.82
CA LEU A 79 -24.96 0.35 13.13
C LEU A 79 -26.39 0.60 12.63
N PRO A 80 -27.26 1.20 13.47
CA PRO A 80 -28.63 1.56 13.06
C PRO A 80 -28.68 2.75 12.10
N GLY A 81 -27.59 3.52 12.00
CA GLY A 81 -27.49 4.74 11.20
C GLY A 81 -26.08 5.34 11.25
N VAL A 82 -25.91 6.51 10.64
CA VAL A 82 -24.61 7.21 10.66
C VAL A 82 -24.33 7.75 12.07
N PRO A 83 -23.13 7.52 12.65
CA PRO A 83 -22.78 8.07 13.95
C PRO A 83 -22.79 9.61 13.97
N PRO A 84 -23.11 10.25 15.12
CA PRO A 84 -23.03 11.70 15.26
C PRO A 84 -21.64 12.25 14.96
N ALA A 85 -21.56 13.50 14.51
CA ALA A 85 -20.30 14.16 14.12
C ALA A 85 -19.21 14.07 15.19
N GLY A 86 -19.56 14.18 16.48
CA GLY A 86 -18.60 14.05 17.59
C GLY A 86 -17.91 12.67 17.63
N VAL A 87 -18.61 11.59 17.29
CA VAL A 87 -18.03 10.24 17.20
C VAL A 87 -17.07 10.17 16.03
N LEU A 88 -17.43 10.73 14.87
CA LEU A 88 -16.58 10.75 13.68
C LEU A 88 -15.28 11.52 13.93
N VAL A 89 -15.38 12.70 14.57
CA VAL A 89 -14.21 13.49 14.99
C VAL A 89 -13.35 12.71 15.98
N ALA A 90 -13.96 12.05 16.98
CA ALA A 90 -13.21 11.25 17.95
C ALA A 90 -12.43 10.11 17.27
N VAL A 91 -13.06 9.36 16.36
CA VAL A 91 -12.40 8.30 15.59
C VAL A 91 -11.29 8.87 14.71
N GLN A 92 -11.53 10.02 14.06
CA GLN A 92 -10.54 10.69 13.23
C GLN A 92 -9.31 11.12 14.05
N VAL A 93 -9.51 11.77 15.20
CA VAL A 93 -8.42 12.20 16.09
C VAL A 93 -7.65 10.99 16.62
N VAL A 94 -8.34 9.98 17.14
CA VAL A 94 -7.71 8.75 17.67
C VAL A 94 -6.92 8.03 16.58
N GLY A 95 -7.49 7.90 15.38
CA GLY A 95 -6.83 7.30 14.22
C GLY A 95 -5.58 8.05 13.80
N MET A 96 -5.67 9.38 13.70
CA MET A 96 -4.55 10.25 13.33
C MET A 96 -3.44 10.21 14.37
N VAL A 97 -3.76 10.32 15.66
CA VAL A 97 -2.78 10.20 16.75
C VAL A 97 -2.13 8.81 16.74
N GLY A 98 -2.91 7.74 16.55
CA GLY A 98 -2.39 6.38 16.38
C GLY A 98 -1.41 6.29 15.21
N ALA A 99 -1.74 6.90 14.07
CA ALA A 99 -0.90 6.88 12.88
C ALA A 99 0.43 7.63 13.10
N LEU A 100 0.40 8.80 13.74
CA LEU A 100 1.59 9.57 14.08
C LEU A 100 2.47 8.84 15.11
N LEU A 101 1.89 8.22 16.13
CA LEU A 101 2.62 7.40 17.09
C LEU A 101 3.25 6.15 16.45
N ALA A 102 2.57 5.55 15.47
CA ALA A 102 3.12 4.43 14.70
C ALA A 102 4.31 4.87 13.84
N ALA A 103 4.23 6.06 13.23
CA ALA A 103 5.31 6.65 12.44
C ALA A 103 6.56 6.97 13.29
N THR A 104 6.39 7.37 14.55
CA THR A 104 7.51 7.59 15.49
C THR A 104 8.05 6.30 16.13
N GLY A 105 7.35 5.17 15.94
CA GLY A 105 7.76 3.88 16.48
C GLY A 105 7.33 3.65 17.94
N THR A 106 6.38 4.43 18.45
CA THR A 106 5.76 4.24 19.77
C THR A 106 4.74 3.13 19.71
N ARG A 107 5.00 2.00 20.39
CA ARG A 107 4.17 0.78 20.40
C ARG A 107 3.58 0.47 19.00
N PRO A 108 4.44 0.33 17.98
CA PRO A 108 4.05 0.51 16.59
C PRO A 108 3.00 -0.48 16.11
N ARG A 109 2.85 -1.64 16.74
CA ARG A 109 1.79 -2.60 16.41
C ARG A 109 0.42 -2.07 16.81
N ALA A 110 0.27 -1.64 18.06
CA ALA A 110 -1.02 -1.18 18.60
C ALA A 110 -1.44 0.14 17.94
N THR A 111 -0.52 1.10 17.84
CA THR A 111 -0.80 2.42 17.28
C THR A 111 -1.10 2.37 15.78
N PHE A 112 -0.43 1.49 15.03
CA PHE A 112 -0.74 1.24 13.62
C PHE A 112 -2.08 0.52 13.43
N ALA A 113 -2.39 -0.46 14.29
CA ALA A 113 -3.70 -1.12 14.28
C ALA A 113 -4.84 -0.15 14.58
N ILE A 114 -4.69 0.74 15.56
CA ILE A 114 -5.66 1.79 15.87
C ILE A 114 -5.90 2.68 14.64
N ALA A 115 -4.84 3.16 13.99
CA ALA A 115 -4.94 3.98 12.78
C ALA A 115 -5.66 3.25 11.64
N TRP A 116 -5.31 1.99 11.42
CA TRP A 116 -5.92 1.18 10.37
C TRP A 116 -7.40 0.89 10.63
N ILE A 117 -7.77 0.54 11.87
CA ILE A 117 -9.17 0.31 12.26
C ILE A 117 -9.97 1.60 12.11
N ALA A 118 -9.42 2.74 12.53
CA ALA A 118 -10.07 4.03 12.37
C ALA A 118 -10.34 4.34 10.88
N LEU A 119 -9.35 4.19 10.00
CA LEU A 119 -9.56 4.40 8.57
C LEU A 119 -10.53 3.38 7.96
N LEU A 120 -10.46 2.11 8.38
CA LEU A 120 -11.38 1.08 7.92
C LEU A 120 -12.82 1.44 8.28
N PHE A 121 -13.06 1.86 9.52
CA PHE A 121 -14.37 2.26 10.01
C PHE A 121 -14.89 3.48 9.26
N LEU A 122 -14.09 4.55 9.17
CA LEU A 122 -14.43 5.77 8.45
C LEU A 122 -14.69 5.51 6.95
N GLY A 123 -13.87 4.69 6.31
CA GLY A 123 -14.04 4.25 4.93
C GLY A 123 -15.30 3.41 4.73
N ALA A 124 -15.60 2.50 5.65
CA ALA A 124 -16.81 1.68 5.62
C ALA A 124 -18.08 2.55 5.76
N LEU A 125 -18.05 3.59 6.59
CA LEU A 125 -19.15 4.56 6.67
C LEU A 125 -19.35 5.33 5.35
N HIS A 126 -18.28 5.80 4.70
CA HIS A 126 -18.39 6.39 3.35
C HIS A 126 -18.96 5.40 2.33
N GLY A 127 -18.47 4.15 2.35
CA GLY A 127 -19.00 3.03 1.56
C GLY A 127 -20.49 2.84 1.73
N SER A 128 -20.95 2.95 2.97
CA SER A 128 -22.36 2.77 3.35
C SER A 128 -23.25 3.95 2.97
N ALA A 129 -22.66 5.10 2.62
CA ALA A 129 -23.39 6.30 2.22
C ALA A 129 -23.31 6.55 0.70
N GLY A 130 -23.14 5.49 -0.09
CA GLY A 130 -23.15 5.52 -1.56
C GLY A 130 -21.81 5.92 -2.21
N LYS A 131 -20.76 6.18 -1.44
CA LYS A 131 -19.43 6.50 -1.99
C LYS A 131 -18.60 5.23 -2.14
N ILE A 132 -18.16 4.91 -3.35
CA ILE A 132 -17.28 3.75 -3.59
C ILE A 132 -15.91 4.02 -2.93
N MET A 133 -15.48 3.14 -2.02
CA MET A 133 -14.25 3.24 -1.22
C MET A 133 -12.96 2.94 -2.03
N HIS A 134 -12.84 3.45 -3.25
CA HIS A 134 -11.69 3.16 -4.12
C HIS A 134 -10.41 3.90 -3.69
N ASN A 135 -10.53 5.00 -2.95
CA ASN A 135 -9.38 5.82 -2.54
C ASN A 135 -8.59 5.17 -1.39
N GLU A 136 -9.27 4.52 -0.46
CA GLU A 136 -8.68 3.96 0.76
C GLU A 136 -8.34 2.48 0.63
N VAL A 137 -9.01 1.74 -0.27
CA VAL A 137 -8.90 0.27 -0.34
C VAL A 137 -7.46 -0.21 -0.56
N LEU A 138 -6.69 0.44 -1.45
CA LEU A 138 -5.30 0.03 -1.68
C LEU A 138 -4.45 0.22 -0.42
N LEU A 139 -4.61 1.33 0.29
CA LEU A 139 -3.88 1.61 1.54
C LEU A 139 -4.23 0.57 2.60
N LEU A 140 -5.52 0.30 2.82
CA LEU A 140 -5.98 -0.68 3.79
C LEU A 140 -5.45 -2.09 3.47
N LEU A 141 -5.51 -2.52 2.21
CA LEU A 141 -5.01 -3.83 1.78
C LEU A 141 -3.48 -3.94 1.88
N ALA A 142 -2.74 -2.90 1.48
CA ALA A 142 -1.28 -2.88 1.57
C ALA A 142 -0.78 -2.83 3.03
N CYS A 143 -1.59 -2.30 3.95
CA CYS A 143 -1.30 -2.33 5.38
C CYS A 143 -1.54 -3.71 6.03
N ALA A 144 -2.36 -4.59 5.44
CA ALA A 144 -2.74 -5.86 6.07
C ALA A 144 -1.54 -6.76 6.42
N PRO A 145 -0.52 -6.96 5.56
CA PRO A 145 0.66 -7.75 5.93
C PRO A 145 1.44 -7.15 7.11
N VAL A 146 1.43 -5.82 7.25
CA VAL A 146 2.12 -5.11 8.33
C VAL A 146 1.41 -5.29 9.68
N LEU A 147 0.07 -5.39 9.67
CA LEU A 147 -0.74 -5.64 10.86
C LEU A 147 -0.59 -7.06 11.39
N LEU A 148 -0.63 -8.03 10.47
CA LEU A 148 -0.64 -9.45 10.81
C LEU A 148 0.72 -9.92 11.35
N ALA A 149 1.79 -9.20 11.03
CA ALA A 149 3.13 -9.61 11.40
C ALA A 149 3.64 -8.94 12.68
N ALA A 150 3.98 -9.77 13.66
CA ALA A 150 4.64 -9.31 14.89
C ALA A 150 6.10 -8.92 14.59
N SER A 151 6.39 -7.63 14.47
CA SER A 151 7.79 -7.18 14.33
C SER A 151 8.05 -5.85 15.05
N SER A 152 9.11 -5.83 15.87
CA SER A 152 9.57 -4.64 16.60
C SER A 152 10.60 -3.80 15.82
N ALA A 153 10.60 -3.90 14.49
CA ALA A 153 11.57 -3.23 13.62
C ALA A 153 11.59 -1.71 13.86
N ARG A 154 12.80 -1.12 13.89
CA ARG A 154 13.02 0.33 14.03
C ARG A 154 13.90 0.86 12.89
N ILE A 155 13.75 2.13 12.54
CA ILE A 155 14.61 2.78 11.54
C ILE A 155 16.04 2.77 12.05
N GLY A 156 16.94 2.19 11.25
CA GLY A 156 18.36 2.08 11.55
C GLY A 156 18.77 0.73 12.13
N ASP A 157 17.79 -0.11 12.50
CA ASP A 157 18.02 -1.48 12.95
C ASP A 157 18.74 -2.30 11.86
N ARG A 158 19.85 -2.93 12.26
CA ARG A 158 20.73 -3.70 11.37
C ARG A 158 20.31 -5.17 11.25
N ARG A 159 19.41 -5.65 12.10
CA ARG A 159 18.97 -7.04 12.10
C ARG A 159 18.34 -7.43 10.77
N THR A 160 18.56 -8.67 10.38
CA THR A 160 17.95 -9.30 9.22
C THR A 160 17.17 -10.54 9.68
N SER A 161 16.01 -10.77 9.08
CA SER A 161 15.22 -11.98 9.34
C SER A 161 14.21 -12.21 8.22
N ILE A 162 13.69 -13.43 8.13
CA ILE A 162 12.57 -13.77 7.26
C ILE A 162 11.36 -12.90 7.60
N ALA A 163 11.05 -12.76 8.90
CA ALA A 163 9.94 -11.96 9.39
C ALA A 163 9.99 -10.51 8.87
N TYR A 164 11.17 -9.91 8.75
CA TYR A 164 11.31 -8.55 8.22
C TYR A 164 11.24 -8.48 6.69
N GLY A 165 11.58 -9.56 5.99
CA GLY A 165 11.66 -9.61 4.54
C GLY A 165 10.31 -9.84 3.86
N TRP A 166 9.49 -10.77 4.37
CA TRP A 166 8.26 -11.15 3.69
C TRP A 166 7.20 -10.05 3.76
N ILE A 167 7.11 -9.28 4.86
CA ILE A 167 6.05 -8.28 5.06
C ILE A 167 6.03 -7.20 3.97
N PRO A 168 7.15 -6.49 3.66
CA PRO A 168 7.12 -5.49 2.59
C PRO A 168 6.94 -6.12 1.21
N ARG A 169 7.37 -7.38 1.01
CA ARG A 169 7.19 -8.09 -0.26
C ARG A 169 5.74 -8.51 -0.47
N ALA A 170 5.05 -8.99 0.56
CA ALA A 170 3.63 -9.28 0.53
C ALA A 170 2.82 -8.01 0.27
N SER A 171 3.17 -6.89 0.93
CA SER A 171 2.53 -5.59 0.67
C SER A 171 2.74 -5.14 -0.78
N LEU A 172 3.94 -5.32 -1.33
CA LEU A 172 4.24 -5.05 -2.74
C LEU A 172 3.45 -5.97 -3.70
N ALA A 173 3.29 -7.25 -3.35
CA ALA A 173 2.49 -8.19 -4.12
C ALA A 173 1.02 -7.78 -4.14
N VAL A 174 0.47 -7.38 -2.99
CA VAL A 174 -0.89 -6.82 -2.89
C VAL A 174 -1.05 -5.61 -3.81
N VAL A 175 -0.12 -4.66 -3.79
CA VAL A 175 -0.15 -3.51 -4.71
C VAL A 175 -0.15 -3.95 -6.17
N GLY A 176 0.77 -4.84 -6.56
CA GLY A 176 0.82 -5.37 -7.91
C GLY A 176 -0.48 -6.07 -8.33
N SER A 177 -1.08 -6.86 -7.45
CA SER A 177 -2.35 -7.55 -7.68
C SER A 177 -3.51 -6.58 -7.84
N VAL A 178 -3.62 -5.55 -7.00
CA VAL A 178 -4.72 -4.58 -7.08
C VAL A 178 -4.67 -3.81 -8.40
N TYR A 179 -3.49 -3.32 -8.80
CA TYR A 179 -3.31 -2.67 -10.10
C TYR A 179 -3.63 -3.61 -11.27
N PHE A 180 -3.10 -4.84 -11.22
CA PHE A 180 -3.36 -5.83 -12.26
C PHE A 180 -4.85 -6.14 -12.40
N LEU A 181 -5.54 -6.38 -11.29
CA LEU A 181 -6.97 -6.67 -11.29
C LEU A 181 -7.77 -5.45 -11.79
N ALA A 182 -7.38 -4.22 -11.42
CA ALA A 182 -8.03 -3.01 -11.94
C ALA A 182 -7.93 -2.90 -13.48
N GLY A 183 -6.76 -3.22 -14.05
CA GLY A 183 -6.55 -3.27 -15.49
C GLY A 183 -7.28 -4.43 -16.16
N LEU A 184 -7.19 -5.62 -15.57
CA LEU A 184 -7.81 -6.83 -16.10
C LEU A 184 -9.33 -6.68 -16.14
N GLN A 185 -9.95 -6.11 -15.10
CA GLN A 185 -11.39 -5.87 -15.07
C GLN A 185 -11.84 -4.94 -16.20
N LYS A 186 -11.03 -3.93 -16.55
CA LYS A 186 -11.32 -3.07 -17.72
C LYS A 186 -11.28 -3.85 -19.02
N VAL A 187 -10.27 -4.71 -19.21
CA VAL A 187 -10.17 -5.56 -20.42
C VAL A 187 -11.32 -6.56 -20.47
N ILE A 188 -11.70 -7.19 -19.36
CA ILE A 188 -12.78 -8.17 -19.33
C ILE A 188 -14.13 -7.53 -19.71
N HIS A 189 -14.43 -6.36 -19.17
CA HIS A 189 -15.75 -5.74 -19.32
C HIS A 189 -15.89 -4.87 -20.57
N SER A 190 -14.78 -4.33 -21.10
CA SER A 190 -14.81 -3.43 -22.25
C SER A 190 -13.99 -3.93 -23.44
N GLY A 191 -13.05 -4.86 -23.23
CA GLY A 191 -12.12 -5.28 -24.28
C GLY A 191 -11.21 -4.14 -24.76
N PRO A 192 -10.67 -4.24 -25.98
CA PRO A 192 -9.77 -3.23 -26.55
C PRO A 192 -10.41 -1.84 -26.70
N ILE A 193 -11.74 -1.74 -26.79
CA ILE A 193 -12.42 -0.45 -26.98
C ILE A 193 -12.23 0.51 -25.80
N TRP A 194 -11.83 -0.01 -24.64
CA TRP A 194 -11.53 0.85 -23.50
C TRP A 194 -10.41 1.85 -23.83
N PHE A 195 -9.36 1.42 -24.52
CA PHE A 195 -8.25 2.31 -24.91
C PHE A 195 -8.24 2.69 -26.39
N LEU A 196 -8.99 2.00 -27.26
CA LEU A 196 -9.10 2.35 -28.68
C LEU A 196 -10.31 3.24 -29.02
N GLY A 197 -11.33 3.30 -28.15
CA GLY A 197 -12.53 4.11 -28.37
C GLY A 197 -12.50 5.45 -27.64
N ASP A 198 -13.66 6.12 -27.63
CA ASP A 198 -13.82 7.49 -27.10
C ASP A 198 -14.06 7.54 -25.58
N ASN A 199 -13.98 6.40 -24.90
CA ASN A 199 -14.33 6.30 -23.48
C ASN A 199 -13.51 7.26 -22.60
N MET A 200 -12.19 7.38 -22.86
CA MET A 200 -11.35 8.31 -22.11
C MET A 200 -11.66 9.77 -22.44
N SER A 201 -12.08 10.08 -23.68
CA SER A 201 -12.54 11.42 -24.04
C SER A 201 -13.76 11.80 -23.19
N TRP A 202 -14.73 10.91 -23.04
CA TRP A 202 -15.90 11.12 -22.18
C TRP A 202 -15.54 11.25 -20.70
N VAL A 203 -14.61 10.42 -20.20
CA VAL A 203 -14.10 10.54 -18.83
C VAL A 203 -13.46 11.90 -18.60
N LEU A 204 -12.67 12.41 -19.56
CA LEU A 204 -12.03 13.73 -19.48
C LEU A 204 -13.04 14.88 -19.61
N TYR A 205 -14.07 14.75 -20.46
CA TYR A 205 -15.15 15.74 -20.54
C TYR A 205 -15.91 15.83 -19.22
N GLN A 206 -16.25 14.69 -18.61
CA GLN A 206 -16.86 14.66 -17.28
C GLN A 206 -15.91 15.24 -16.22
N GLY A 207 -14.63 14.91 -16.29
CA GLY A 207 -13.61 15.44 -15.41
C GLY A 207 -13.47 16.96 -15.47
N ALA A 208 -13.77 17.58 -16.61
CA ALA A 208 -13.67 19.02 -16.79
C ALA A 208 -14.64 19.83 -15.89
N ASP A 209 -15.65 19.19 -15.28
CA ASP A 209 -16.55 19.85 -14.33
C ASP A 209 -16.06 19.75 -12.87
N ALA A 210 -15.11 18.86 -12.59
CA ALA A 210 -14.62 18.57 -11.22
C ALA A 210 -13.12 18.83 -11.02
N GLY A 211 -12.33 18.73 -12.10
CA GLY A 211 -10.88 18.87 -12.07
C GLY A 211 -10.40 20.31 -11.91
N SER A 212 -9.14 20.47 -11.52
CA SER A 212 -8.51 21.78 -11.33
C SER A 212 -8.10 22.45 -12.65
N LEU A 213 -7.99 21.70 -13.75
CA LEU A 213 -7.61 22.22 -15.08
C LEU A 213 -8.67 21.89 -16.15
N PRO A 214 -9.87 22.51 -16.08
CA PRO A 214 -10.99 22.16 -16.95
C PRO A 214 -10.71 22.42 -18.44
N ALA A 215 -9.96 23.48 -18.76
CA ALA A 215 -9.54 23.77 -20.14
C ALA A 215 -8.59 22.72 -20.71
N ALA A 216 -7.64 22.24 -19.89
CA ALA A 216 -6.71 21.19 -20.29
C ALA A 216 -7.46 19.85 -20.48
N ALA A 217 -8.38 19.51 -19.56
CA ALA A 217 -9.20 18.31 -19.68
C ALA A 217 -10.00 18.29 -21.00
N ARG A 218 -10.70 19.38 -21.33
CA ARG A 218 -11.43 19.53 -22.61
C ARG A 218 -10.52 19.48 -23.83
N TRP A 219 -9.35 20.13 -23.76
CA TRP A 219 -8.39 20.12 -24.86
C TRP A 219 -7.84 18.72 -25.14
N ILE A 220 -7.47 17.96 -24.09
CA ILE A 220 -7.04 16.57 -24.22
C ILE A 220 -8.19 15.72 -24.76
N ALA A 221 -9.39 15.86 -24.21
CA ALA A 221 -10.58 15.10 -24.62
C ALA A 221 -10.95 15.26 -26.09
N GLY A 222 -10.77 16.48 -26.64
CA GLY A 222 -11.04 16.77 -28.05
C GLY A 222 -9.90 16.43 -29.01
N ALA A 223 -8.73 16.01 -28.51
CA ALA A 223 -7.59 15.70 -29.35
C ALA A 223 -7.72 14.30 -29.99
N PRO A 224 -7.28 14.10 -31.25
CA PRO A 224 -7.52 12.85 -31.99
C PRO A 224 -6.92 11.58 -31.37
N ILE A 225 -5.84 11.68 -30.59
CA ILE A 225 -5.11 10.49 -30.08
C ILE A 225 -4.76 10.59 -28.59
N LEU A 226 -4.77 11.79 -27.99
CA LEU A 226 -4.32 11.97 -26.61
C LEU A 226 -5.17 11.18 -25.60
N PRO A 227 -6.52 11.13 -25.71
CA PRO A 227 -7.34 10.31 -24.81
C PRO A 227 -6.95 8.83 -24.88
N ASN A 228 -6.73 8.30 -26.08
CA ASN A 228 -6.30 6.91 -26.27
C ASN A 228 -4.93 6.64 -25.64
N LEU A 229 -3.98 7.58 -25.75
CA LEU A 229 -2.66 7.45 -25.12
C LEU A 229 -2.76 7.46 -23.59
N PHE A 230 -3.66 8.27 -23.01
CA PHE A 230 -3.93 8.27 -21.57
C PHE A 230 -4.55 6.94 -21.13
N ALA A 231 -5.54 6.43 -21.85
CA ALA A 231 -6.17 5.14 -21.58
C ALA A 231 -5.18 3.98 -21.70
N LEU A 232 -4.37 3.98 -22.76
CA LEU A 232 -3.35 2.97 -23.01
C LEU A 232 -2.24 3.03 -21.95
N GLY A 233 -1.81 4.23 -21.56
CA GLY A 233 -0.85 4.42 -20.49
C GLY A 233 -1.36 3.88 -19.15
N ALA A 234 -2.61 4.19 -18.79
CA ALA A 234 -3.24 3.70 -17.57
C ALA A 234 -3.37 2.18 -17.55
N ILE A 235 -3.94 1.59 -18.62
CA ILE A 235 -4.14 0.13 -18.69
C ILE A 235 -2.80 -0.61 -18.76
N GLY A 236 -1.80 -0.06 -19.46
CA GLY A 236 -0.45 -0.60 -19.53
C GLY A 236 0.23 -0.62 -18.16
N LEU A 237 0.12 0.48 -17.40
CA LEU A 237 0.63 0.57 -16.04
C LEU A 237 -0.04 -0.44 -15.10
N GLU A 238 -1.35 -0.61 -15.24
CA GLU A 238 -2.15 -1.54 -14.44
C GLU A 238 -1.80 -3.01 -14.75
N LEU A 239 -1.88 -3.42 -16.01
CA LEU A 239 -1.66 -4.80 -16.43
C LEU A 239 -0.20 -5.25 -16.26
N LEU A 240 0.77 -4.34 -16.45
CA LEU A 240 2.19 -4.67 -16.29
C LEU A 240 2.68 -4.51 -14.85
N ALA A 241 1.84 -4.07 -13.91
CA ALA A 241 2.22 -3.83 -12.52
C ALA A 241 2.95 -5.02 -11.87
N PRO A 242 2.46 -6.28 -11.95
CA PRO A 242 3.16 -7.40 -11.32
C PRO A 242 4.56 -7.59 -11.88
N VAL A 243 4.74 -7.45 -13.20
CA VAL A 243 6.02 -7.64 -13.89
C VAL A 243 7.00 -6.51 -13.54
N ILE A 244 6.56 -5.25 -13.66
CA ILE A 244 7.41 -4.08 -13.40
C ILE A 244 7.77 -4.00 -11.91
N LEU A 245 6.85 -4.31 -10.99
CA LEU A 245 7.12 -4.28 -9.55
C LEU A 245 7.97 -5.48 -9.10
N TYR A 246 7.87 -6.62 -9.78
CA TYR A 246 8.73 -7.77 -9.52
C TYR A 246 10.21 -7.43 -9.71
N LEU A 247 10.53 -6.72 -10.79
CA LEU A 247 11.89 -6.29 -11.12
C LEU A 247 12.33 -5.09 -10.25
N ARG A 248 13.21 -5.32 -9.28
CA ARG A 248 13.65 -4.28 -8.32
C ARG A 248 14.19 -3.00 -8.99
N ARG A 249 14.82 -3.11 -10.17
CA ARG A 249 15.41 -1.96 -10.88
C ARG A 249 14.36 -1.03 -11.50
N THR A 250 13.20 -1.54 -11.87
CA THR A 250 12.14 -0.77 -12.53
C THR A 250 11.14 -0.15 -11.55
N ARG A 251 11.22 -0.48 -10.25
CA ARG A 251 10.31 0.05 -9.22
C ARG A 251 10.29 1.58 -9.13
N PRO A 252 11.42 2.32 -9.15
CA PRO A 252 11.37 3.78 -9.12
C PRO A 252 10.63 4.36 -10.33
N LEU A 253 10.82 3.76 -11.51
CA LEU A 253 10.08 4.16 -12.73
C LEU A 253 8.59 3.91 -12.55
N TYR A 254 8.18 2.79 -11.96
CA TYR A 254 6.78 2.53 -11.66
C TYR A 254 6.19 3.55 -10.68
N VAL A 255 6.93 3.95 -9.64
CA VAL A 255 6.51 4.99 -8.70
C VAL A 255 6.30 6.32 -9.44
N LEU A 256 7.21 6.71 -10.33
CA LEU A 256 7.07 7.92 -11.14
C LEU A 256 5.88 7.83 -12.11
N ALA A 257 5.67 6.69 -12.75
CA ALA A 257 4.54 6.47 -13.64
C ALA A 257 3.20 6.50 -12.87
N ALA A 258 3.14 5.89 -11.69
CA ALA A 258 1.96 5.93 -10.81
C ALA A 258 1.68 7.34 -10.30
N LEU A 259 2.73 8.11 -9.96
CA LEU A 259 2.61 9.53 -9.63
C LEU A 259 2.05 10.34 -10.81
N GLY A 260 2.55 10.12 -12.02
CA GLY A 260 2.07 10.80 -13.22
C GLY A 260 0.61 10.47 -13.53
N MET A 261 0.23 9.19 -13.49
CA MET A 261 -1.13 8.73 -13.76
C MET A 261 -2.13 9.22 -12.69
N HIS A 262 -1.84 9.03 -11.41
CA HIS A 262 -2.75 9.46 -10.33
C HIS A 262 -2.78 10.97 -10.13
N GLY A 263 -1.64 11.63 -10.39
CA GLY A 263 -1.55 13.09 -10.41
C GLY A 263 -2.41 13.67 -11.54
N SER A 264 -2.36 13.10 -12.75
CA SER A 264 -3.21 13.53 -13.85
C SER A 264 -4.69 13.26 -13.56
N ILE A 265 -5.04 12.14 -12.95
CA ILE A 265 -6.41 11.85 -12.50
C ILE A 265 -6.88 12.92 -11.49
N THR A 266 -6.05 13.28 -10.52
CA THR A 266 -6.39 14.32 -9.53
C THR A 266 -6.62 15.67 -10.21
N ILE A 267 -5.69 16.08 -11.08
CA ILE A 267 -5.71 17.39 -11.72
C ILE A 267 -6.81 17.52 -12.78
N LEU A 268 -7.02 16.47 -13.58
CA LEU A 268 -7.94 16.51 -14.73
C LEU A 268 -9.34 16.01 -14.38
N LEU A 269 -9.47 15.07 -13.43
CA LEU A 269 -10.76 14.46 -13.08
C LEU A 269 -11.28 14.85 -11.69
N GLY A 270 -10.46 15.55 -10.88
CA GLY A 270 -10.85 15.94 -9.51
C GLY A 270 -10.92 14.76 -8.53
N LEU A 271 -10.36 13.60 -8.90
CA LEU A 271 -10.39 12.39 -8.07
C LEU A 271 -9.11 12.25 -7.25
N ASP A 272 -9.24 12.20 -5.93
CA ASP A 272 -8.11 12.15 -5.02
C ASP A 272 -7.52 10.73 -4.87
N TYR A 273 -6.40 10.50 -5.55
CA TYR A 273 -5.61 9.26 -5.50
C TYR A 273 -4.28 9.42 -4.72
N THR A 274 -4.16 10.43 -3.87
CA THR A 274 -2.92 10.68 -3.09
C THR A 274 -2.48 9.47 -2.27
N ALA A 275 -3.42 8.73 -1.68
CA ALA A 275 -3.15 7.49 -0.95
C ALA A 275 -2.41 6.46 -1.81
N TRP A 276 -2.82 6.29 -3.06
CA TRP A 276 -2.27 5.29 -3.96
C TRP A 276 -0.81 5.56 -4.26
N VAL A 277 -0.47 6.81 -4.56
CA VAL A 277 0.93 7.23 -4.81
C VAL A 277 1.80 6.98 -3.58
N LEU A 278 1.33 7.35 -2.39
CA LEU A 278 2.08 7.15 -1.15
C LEU A 278 2.30 5.66 -0.85
N VAL A 279 1.28 4.82 -1.05
CA VAL A 279 1.39 3.36 -0.84
C VAL A 279 2.38 2.74 -1.82
N VAL A 280 2.29 3.07 -3.11
CA VAL A 280 3.20 2.57 -4.14
C VAL A 280 4.63 2.97 -3.80
N ALA A 281 4.88 4.24 -3.44
CA ALA A 281 6.19 4.70 -2.99
C ALA A 281 6.66 3.93 -1.73
N ALA A 282 5.77 3.73 -0.75
CA ALA A 282 6.07 3.04 0.50
C ALA A 282 6.58 1.61 0.28
N VAL A 283 6.00 0.84 -0.65
CA VAL A 283 6.36 -0.58 -0.79
C VAL A 283 7.35 -0.85 -1.93
N ALA A 284 7.38 0.00 -2.96
CA ALA A 284 8.20 -0.21 -4.15
C ALA A 284 9.60 0.41 -4.05
N LEU A 285 9.77 1.53 -3.34
CA LEU A 285 11.08 2.19 -3.24
C LEU A 285 12.10 1.32 -2.50
N PRO A 286 13.38 1.36 -2.92
CA PRO A 286 14.45 0.57 -2.31
C PRO A 286 14.97 1.22 -1.03
N TRP A 287 14.16 1.21 0.04
CA TRP A 287 14.48 1.85 1.33
C TRP A 287 15.80 1.42 1.97
N ASP A 288 16.35 0.25 1.59
CA ASP A 288 17.68 -0.19 2.03
C ASP A 288 18.80 0.79 1.63
N ARG A 289 18.56 1.67 0.64
CA ARG A 289 19.51 2.69 0.17
C ARG A 289 19.39 4.02 0.93
N VAL A 290 18.35 4.21 1.74
CA VAL A 290 18.21 5.42 2.54
C VAL A 290 19.26 5.38 3.65
N PRO A 291 20.08 6.43 3.81
CA PRO A 291 21.12 6.46 4.83
C PRO A 291 20.55 6.14 6.20
N ARG A 292 21.16 5.17 6.88
CA ARG A 292 20.87 4.95 8.30
C ARG A 292 21.45 6.15 9.03
N ARG A 293 20.63 6.91 9.79
CA ARG A 293 21.17 7.88 10.75
C ARG A 293 22.15 7.10 11.62
N SER A 294 23.45 7.36 11.44
CA SER A 294 24.48 6.91 12.35
C SER A 294 24.18 7.59 13.66
N GLY A 295 23.56 6.85 14.59
CA GLY A 295 23.45 7.31 15.96
C GLY A 295 24.85 7.72 16.39
N THR A 296 25.00 8.99 16.76
CA THR A 296 26.19 9.49 17.42
C THR A 296 26.48 8.47 18.52
N ARG A 297 27.61 7.76 18.41
CA ARG A 297 28.22 7.12 19.57
C ARG A 297 28.48 8.28 20.52
N ILE A 298 27.57 8.52 21.45
CA ILE A 298 27.94 9.23 22.67
C ILE A 298 29.01 8.32 23.24
N GLY A 299 30.25 8.78 23.16
CA GLY A 299 31.42 8.02 23.53
C GLY A 299 31.15 7.37 24.88
N SER A 300 31.36 6.06 24.94
CA SER A 300 31.72 5.42 26.18
C SER A 300 32.97 6.15 26.68
N MET A 301 32.75 7.15 27.53
CA MET A 301 33.79 7.68 28.40
C MET A 301 34.17 6.50 29.28
N GLU A 302 35.20 5.79 28.86
CA GLU A 302 35.88 4.80 29.66
C GLU A 302 36.41 5.55 30.89
N PRO A 303 35.99 5.21 32.12
CA PRO A 303 36.52 5.86 33.30
C PRO A 303 38.01 5.55 33.36
N ALA A 304 38.83 6.60 33.30
CA ALA A 304 40.27 6.48 33.41
C ALA A 304 40.61 5.73 34.71
N ALA A 305 41.31 4.60 34.58
CA ALA A 305 41.83 3.87 35.71
C ALA A 305 42.76 4.77 36.54
N PRO A 306 42.70 4.74 37.88
CA PRO A 306 43.64 5.46 38.72
C PRO A 306 45.05 4.91 38.49
N GLN A 307 45.98 5.80 38.15
CA GLN A 307 47.42 5.51 38.10
C GLN A 307 47.95 5.40 39.55
N PRO A 308 48.93 4.50 39.80
CA PRO A 308 49.46 4.22 41.14
C PRO A 308 50.26 5.38 41.76
#